data_AF-A0A7C7VEW7-F1
#
_entry.id   AF-A0A7C7VEW7-F1
#
_cell.length_a   1.000
_cell.length_b   1.000
_cell.length_c   1.000
_cell.angle_alpha   90.00
_cell.angle_beta   90.00
_cell.angle_gamma   90.00
#
_symmetry.space_group_name_H-M   'P 1'
#
loop_
_entity.id
_entity.type
_entity.pdbx_description
1 polymer ?
#
loop_
_entity_poly.entity_id
_entity_poly.type
_entity_poly.pdbx_seq_one_letter_code
_entity_poly.pdbx_strand_id
1 'polypeptide(L)'
;MTKETIGEYLKRERELRQITLEEIAEGTKIAIHVLKNMEADNWEELPAEVFIKGFVRSYAEFIGMDPEEVILRYQEDRIEEIKGGESETIEPVSGRHAVGKNFLSGILSPEIIVLMLILAVGLGVAYWFFQKPENTGLSGSTVTESLPEEQKNSAGSEEDSRKLFDFSGFFGSDKTEKPKTAGEKNRGKP
;
A
#
# COMPACT_ATOMS: atom_id res chain seq x y z
N MET A 1 34.30 -26.18 -4.99
CA MET A 1 33.32 -25.70 -3.99
C MET A 1 31.95 -26.16 -4.45
N THR A 2 31.21 -26.86 -3.62
CA THR A 2 29.74 -26.92 -3.74
C THR A 2 29.16 -25.56 -3.34
N LYS A 3 27.95 -25.25 -3.80
CA LYS A 3 27.15 -24.15 -3.25
C LYS A 3 26.68 -24.60 -1.85
N GLU A 4 26.68 -23.68 -0.89
CA GLU A 4 26.03 -23.88 0.41
C GLU A 4 24.52 -23.73 0.21
N THR A 5 23.72 -24.68 0.70
CA THR A 5 22.26 -24.61 0.57
C THR A 5 21.65 -23.59 1.54
N ILE A 6 20.42 -23.17 1.27
CA ILE A 6 19.61 -22.40 2.22
C ILE A 6 19.46 -23.12 3.57
N GLY A 7 19.27 -24.44 3.61
CA GLY A 7 19.22 -25.20 4.87
C GLY A 7 20.54 -25.18 5.66
N GLU A 8 21.66 -25.43 4.98
CA GLU A 8 23.01 -25.32 5.57
C GLU A 8 23.31 -23.91 6.08
N TYR A 9 22.94 -22.88 5.30
CA TYR A 9 23.13 -21.48 5.64
C TYR A 9 22.30 -21.06 6.88
N LEU A 10 21.00 -21.39 6.93
CA LEU A 10 20.13 -21.14 8.09
C LEU A 10 20.74 -21.74 9.36
N LYS A 11 21.11 -23.03 9.28
CA LYS A 11 21.74 -23.77 10.38
C LYS A 11 23.04 -23.13 10.85
N ARG A 12 23.94 -22.79 9.91
CA ARG A 12 25.24 -22.17 10.22
C ARG A 12 25.05 -20.84 10.93
N GLU A 13 24.14 -19.99 10.44
CA GLU A 13 23.87 -18.68 11.04
C GLU A 13 23.24 -18.81 12.45
N ARG A 14 22.36 -19.79 12.68
CA ARG A 14 21.85 -20.12 14.02
C ARG A 14 22.98 -20.58 14.95
N GLU A 15 23.83 -21.50 14.50
CA GLU A 15 24.91 -22.07 15.32
C GLU A 15 26.00 -21.04 15.65
N LEU A 16 26.31 -20.12 14.73
CA LEU A 16 27.18 -18.96 14.98
C LEU A 16 26.63 -18.01 16.06
N ARG A 17 25.31 -17.94 16.22
CA ARG A 17 24.62 -17.15 17.25
C ARG A 17 24.36 -17.94 18.55
N GLN A 18 24.73 -19.23 18.58
CA GLN A 18 24.52 -20.15 19.71
C GLN A 18 23.04 -20.37 20.08
N ILE A 19 22.13 -20.14 19.14
CA ILE A 19 20.68 -20.29 19.34
C ILE A 19 20.26 -21.76 19.14
N THR A 20 19.38 -22.25 20.01
CA THR A 20 18.78 -23.60 19.91
C THR A 20 17.54 -23.61 19.01
N LEU A 21 17.21 -24.77 18.44
CA LEU A 21 15.97 -24.95 17.66
C LEU A 21 14.72 -24.80 18.54
N GLU A 22 14.87 -25.13 19.81
CA GLU A 22 13.88 -25.01 20.88
C GLU A 22 13.53 -23.53 21.14
N GLU A 23 14.52 -22.62 21.20
CA GLU A 23 14.31 -21.17 21.31
C GLU A 23 13.61 -20.58 20.07
N ILE A 24 14.02 -20.98 18.86
CA ILE A 24 13.35 -20.54 17.62
C ILE A 24 11.88 -21.02 17.63
N ALA A 25 11.62 -22.26 18.03
CA ALA A 25 10.27 -22.79 18.13
C ALA A 25 9.42 -22.06 19.17
N GLU A 26 9.99 -21.70 20.33
CA GLU A 26 9.29 -20.91 21.33
C GLU A 26 9.01 -19.49 20.84
N GLY A 27 9.95 -18.82 20.17
CA GLY A 27 9.75 -17.46 19.66
C GLY A 27 8.77 -17.37 18.49
N THR A 28 8.98 -18.19 17.46
CA THR A 28 8.22 -18.16 16.20
C THR A 28 6.91 -18.94 16.23
N LYS A 29 6.73 -19.84 17.21
CA LYS A 29 5.67 -20.86 17.28
C LYS A 29 5.68 -21.87 16.12
N ILE A 30 6.76 -21.92 15.34
CA ILE A 30 7.02 -22.97 14.35
C ILE A 30 7.43 -24.25 15.08
N ALA A 31 6.89 -25.41 14.70
CA ALA A 31 7.22 -26.67 15.35
C ALA A 31 8.68 -27.09 15.09
N ILE A 32 9.35 -27.65 16.10
CA ILE A 32 10.77 -28.05 16.03
C ILE A 32 11.08 -28.99 14.85
N HIS A 33 10.13 -29.85 14.43
CA HIS A 33 10.32 -30.72 13.27
C HIS A 33 10.34 -29.94 11.94
N VAL A 34 9.53 -28.88 11.79
CA VAL A 34 9.57 -27.98 10.61
C VAL A 34 10.92 -27.29 10.53
N LEU A 35 11.42 -26.77 11.65
CA LEU A 35 12.74 -26.12 11.70
C LEU A 35 13.89 -27.10 11.37
N LYS A 36 13.82 -28.34 11.87
CA LYS A 36 14.78 -29.41 11.55
C LYS A 36 14.74 -29.81 10.08
N ASN A 37 13.56 -29.84 9.47
CA ASN A 37 13.40 -30.15 8.05
C ASN A 37 13.89 -28.99 7.16
N MET A 38 13.71 -27.73 7.58
CA MET A 38 14.31 -26.56 6.91
C MET A 38 15.84 -26.59 6.94
N GLU A 39 16.45 -26.93 8.09
CA GLU A 39 17.93 -27.05 8.23
C GLU A 39 18.54 -28.30 7.56
N ALA A 40 17.70 -29.18 7.01
CA ALA A 40 18.10 -30.39 6.31
C ALA A 40 17.62 -30.43 4.84
N ASP A 41 17.12 -29.30 4.33
CA ASP A 41 16.55 -29.14 2.98
C ASP A 41 15.44 -30.18 2.63
N ASN A 42 14.76 -30.72 3.65
CA ASN A 42 13.67 -31.70 3.52
C ASN A 42 12.34 -30.97 3.22
N TRP A 43 12.30 -30.19 2.14
CA TRP A 43 11.15 -29.35 1.76
C TRP A 43 9.88 -30.14 1.46
N GLU A 44 9.97 -31.45 1.16
CA GLU A 44 8.82 -32.34 0.99
C GLU A 44 8.09 -32.70 2.30
N GLU A 45 8.81 -32.72 3.42
CA GLU A 45 8.30 -33.04 4.77
C GLU A 45 7.85 -31.78 5.53
N LEU A 46 7.47 -30.73 4.79
CA LEU A 46 6.97 -29.47 5.33
C LEU A 46 5.47 -29.28 5.07
N PRO A 47 4.78 -28.43 5.87
CA PRO A 47 3.44 -27.95 5.53
C PRO A 47 3.42 -27.29 4.15
N ALA A 48 2.22 -27.22 3.55
CA ALA A 48 2.00 -26.75 2.17
C ALA A 48 2.84 -25.52 1.78
N GLU A 49 3.43 -25.56 0.59
CA GLU A 49 4.51 -24.66 0.12
C GLU A 49 4.26 -23.16 0.33
N VAL A 50 3.00 -22.73 0.31
CA VAL A 50 2.55 -21.36 0.64
C VAL A 50 3.02 -20.86 2.01
N PHE A 51 3.27 -21.75 2.97
CA PHE A 51 3.75 -21.40 4.32
C PHE A 51 5.28 -21.36 4.43
N ILE A 52 6.01 -22.06 3.56
CA ILE A 52 7.47 -22.24 3.70
C ILE A 52 8.20 -20.88 3.67
N LYS A 53 7.84 -19.98 2.74
CA LYS A 53 8.40 -18.61 2.69
C LYS A 53 8.12 -17.81 3.97
N GLY A 54 7.00 -18.07 4.65
CA GLY A 54 6.68 -17.49 5.95
C GLY A 54 7.60 -18.04 7.06
N PHE A 55 7.81 -19.35 7.10
CA PHE A 55 8.72 -19.98 8.08
C PHE A 55 10.17 -19.52 7.89
N VAL A 56 10.67 -19.46 6.65
CA VAL A 56 12.01 -18.94 6.32
C VAL A 56 12.17 -17.49 6.79
N ARG A 57 11.17 -16.63 6.57
CA ARG A 57 11.18 -15.25 7.07
C ARG A 57 11.25 -15.19 8.60
N SER A 58 10.35 -15.89 9.30
CA SER A 58 10.27 -15.82 10.76
C SER A 58 11.46 -16.47 11.46
N TYR A 59 12.11 -17.47 10.85
CA TYR A 59 13.42 -17.95 11.27
C TYR A 59 14.47 -16.82 11.18
N ALA A 60 14.57 -16.15 10.03
CA ALA A 60 15.53 -15.08 9.79
C ALA A 60 15.33 -13.89 10.74
N GLU A 61 14.09 -13.43 10.91
CA GLU A 61 13.70 -12.36 11.83
C GLU A 61 14.06 -12.72 13.28
N PHE A 62 13.81 -13.95 13.72
CA PHE A 62 14.09 -14.38 15.09
C PHE A 62 15.59 -14.44 15.40
N ILE A 63 16.43 -14.93 14.47
CA ILE A 63 17.89 -14.96 14.67
C ILE A 63 18.61 -13.69 14.21
N GLY A 64 17.89 -12.62 13.87
CA GLY A 64 18.47 -11.32 13.50
C GLY A 64 19.31 -11.35 12.21
N MET A 65 18.85 -12.08 11.19
CA MET A 65 19.31 -11.93 9.80
C MET A 65 18.43 -10.92 9.05
N ASP A 66 18.88 -10.48 7.87
CA ASP A 66 18.00 -9.79 6.92
C ASP A 66 17.01 -10.81 6.31
N PRO A 67 15.70 -10.72 6.57
CA PRO A 67 14.74 -11.68 6.03
C PRO A 67 14.65 -11.65 4.50
N GLU A 68 14.91 -10.52 3.84
CA GLU A 68 14.81 -10.44 2.38
C GLU A 68 16.04 -11.03 1.68
N GLU A 69 17.23 -10.97 2.28
CA GLU A 69 18.41 -11.74 1.80
C GLU A 69 18.14 -13.25 1.89
N VAL A 70 17.63 -13.71 3.04
CA VAL A 70 17.36 -15.13 3.32
C VAL A 70 16.24 -15.65 2.41
N ILE A 71 15.20 -14.83 2.17
CA ILE A 71 14.15 -15.12 1.18
C ILE A 71 14.71 -15.23 -0.24
N LEU A 72 15.64 -14.34 -0.64
CA LEU A 72 16.23 -14.37 -1.97
C LEU A 72 17.02 -15.65 -2.19
N ARG A 73 17.87 -16.04 -1.22
CA ARG A 73 18.62 -17.31 -1.22
C ARG A 73 17.68 -18.53 -1.37
N TYR A 74 16.60 -18.58 -0.58
CA TYR A 74 15.57 -19.62 -0.70
C TYR A 74 14.94 -19.66 -2.11
N GLN A 75 14.68 -18.50 -2.73
CA GLN A 75 14.12 -18.44 -4.08
C GLN A 75 15.11 -18.86 -5.16
N GLU A 76 16.41 -18.56 -5.00
CA GLU A 76 17.46 -19.01 -5.92
C GLU A 76 17.63 -20.53 -5.90
N ASP A 77 17.72 -21.13 -4.71
CA ASP A 77 17.90 -22.59 -4.56
C ASP A 77 16.70 -23.37 -5.12
N ARG A 78 15.46 -22.95 -4.83
CA ARG A 78 14.25 -23.58 -5.40
C ARG A 78 14.16 -23.43 -6.92
N ILE A 79 14.75 -22.38 -7.50
CA ILE A 79 14.84 -22.19 -8.96
C ILE A 79 15.94 -23.07 -9.57
N GLU A 80 17.05 -23.30 -8.86
CA GLU A 80 18.11 -24.23 -9.28
C GLU A 80 17.65 -25.69 -9.21
N GLU A 81 16.91 -26.07 -8.17
CA GLU A 81 16.28 -27.40 -8.01
C GLU A 81 15.35 -27.74 -9.19
N ILE A 82 14.45 -26.81 -9.55
CA ILE A 82 13.54 -26.97 -10.71
C ILE A 82 14.31 -27.11 -12.03
N LYS A 83 15.38 -26.33 -12.23
CA LYS A 83 16.20 -26.37 -13.46
C LYS A 83 17.09 -27.62 -13.53
N GLY A 84 17.54 -28.14 -12.39
CA GLY A 84 18.37 -29.34 -12.31
C GLY A 84 17.63 -30.63 -12.69
N GLY A 85 16.31 -30.66 -12.51
CA GLY A 85 15.47 -31.81 -12.85
C GLY A 85 15.15 -31.99 -14.35
N GLU A 86 15.38 -30.98 -15.20
CA GLU A 86 14.92 -30.99 -16.60
C GLU A 86 15.87 -31.74 -17.57
N SER A 87 16.38 -32.91 -17.16
CA SER A 87 17.31 -33.72 -17.97
C SER A 87 17.17 -35.26 -17.84
N GLU A 88 16.04 -35.80 -17.37
CA GLU A 88 15.67 -37.21 -17.60
C GLU A 88 14.26 -37.34 -18.23
N THR A 89 14.07 -38.42 -18.99
CA THR A 89 12.97 -38.56 -19.95
C THR A 89 11.85 -39.49 -19.48
N ILE A 90 10.60 -38.99 -19.59
CA ILE A 90 9.32 -39.72 -19.68
C ILE A 90 8.75 -40.31 -18.36
N GLU A 91 7.70 -39.66 -17.83
CA GLU A 91 6.36 -40.23 -17.56
C GLU A 91 5.47 -39.16 -16.87
N PRO A 92 4.20 -38.94 -17.29
CA PRO A 92 3.36 -37.87 -16.74
C PRO A 92 2.63 -38.28 -15.44
N VAL A 93 3.36 -38.36 -14.32
CA VAL A 93 2.73 -38.55 -13.00
C VAL A 93 1.98 -37.28 -12.60
N SER A 94 0.66 -37.36 -12.57
CA SER A 94 -0.23 -36.30 -12.10
C SER A 94 0.02 -35.97 -10.62
N GLY A 95 0.09 -34.68 -10.27
CA GLY A 95 -0.15 -34.26 -8.88
C GLY A 95 0.86 -33.34 -8.18
N ARG A 96 1.44 -32.34 -8.84
CA ARG A 96 1.85 -31.09 -8.17
C ARG A 96 1.68 -29.88 -9.10
N HIS A 97 1.16 -28.78 -8.59
CA HIS A 97 0.87 -27.60 -9.40
C HIS A 97 2.15 -26.85 -9.73
N ALA A 98 2.44 -26.65 -11.02
CA ALA A 98 3.37 -25.61 -11.43
C ALA A 98 2.86 -24.26 -10.91
N VAL A 99 3.59 -23.62 -9.99
CA VAL A 99 3.20 -22.34 -9.40
C VAL A 99 3.15 -21.29 -10.50
N GLY A 100 1.93 -20.91 -10.86
CA GLY A 100 1.66 -20.14 -12.07
C GLY A 100 2.41 -18.81 -12.10
N LYS A 101 3.00 -18.50 -13.26
CA LYS A 101 3.69 -17.26 -13.63
C LYS A 101 2.71 -16.06 -13.70
N ASN A 102 2.02 -15.79 -12.59
CA ASN A 102 0.78 -15.01 -12.52
C ASN A 102 0.71 -14.05 -11.31
N PHE A 103 1.84 -13.55 -10.81
CA PHE A 103 1.85 -12.52 -9.74
C PHE A 103 1.81 -11.07 -10.26
N LEU A 104 1.75 -10.89 -11.59
CA LEU A 104 1.73 -9.56 -12.26
C LEU A 104 0.66 -9.44 -13.37
N SER A 105 -0.09 -10.50 -13.66
CA SER A 105 -1.05 -10.58 -14.78
C SER A 105 -2.50 -10.24 -14.41
N GLY A 106 -2.82 -10.10 -13.12
CA GLY A 106 -4.21 -10.01 -12.62
C GLY A 106 -4.97 -8.70 -12.82
N ILE A 107 -4.39 -7.68 -13.48
CA ILE A 107 -4.99 -6.33 -13.60
C ILE A 107 -5.67 -6.10 -14.97
N LEU A 108 -5.32 -6.89 -16.00
CA LEU A 108 -5.93 -6.81 -17.34
C LEU A 108 -6.80 -8.04 -17.62
N SER A 109 -7.88 -8.22 -16.85
CA SER A 109 -9.00 -9.04 -17.32
C SER A 109 -9.78 -8.27 -18.40
N PRO A 110 -10.39 -8.94 -19.40
CA PRO A 110 -11.16 -8.26 -20.44
C PRO A 110 -12.34 -7.47 -19.86
N GLU A 111 -12.94 -7.92 -18.74
CA GLU A 111 -13.99 -7.21 -18.03
C GLU A 111 -13.51 -5.88 -17.45
N ILE A 112 -12.30 -5.83 -16.87
CA ILE A 112 -11.70 -4.59 -16.34
C ILE A 112 -11.41 -3.61 -17.48
N ILE A 113 -10.91 -4.09 -18.62
CA ILE A 113 -10.66 -3.25 -19.80
C ILE A 113 -11.97 -2.65 -20.33
N VAL A 114 -13.02 -3.47 -20.47
CA VAL A 114 -14.35 -3.01 -20.91
C VAL A 114 -14.96 -2.00 -19.91
N LEU A 115 -14.85 -2.27 -18.60
CA LEU A 115 -15.33 -1.36 -17.56
C LEU A 115 -14.62 0.01 -17.63
N MET A 116 -13.29 0.01 -17.81
CA MET A 116 -12.49 1.22 -17.94
C MET A 116 -12.84 2.01 -19.21
N LEU A 117 -13.09 1.32 -20.33
CA LEU A 117 -13.54 1.92 -21.58
C LEU A 117 -14.93 2.57 -21.45
N ILE A 118 -15.88 1.89 -20.80
CA ILE A 118 -17.23 2.43 -20.50
C ILE A 118 -17.13 3.67 -19.60
N LEU A 119 -16.28 3.63 -18.57
CA LEU A 119 -16.04 4.76 -17.68
C LEU A 119 -15.44 5.96 -18.42
N ALA A 120 -14.43 5.74 -19.27
CA ALA A 120 -13.79 6.78 -20.06
C ALA A 120 -14.76 7.44 -21.06
N VAL A 121 -15.59 6.64 -21.76
CA VAL A 121 -16.64 7.15 -22.66
C VAL A 121 -17.71 7.93 -21.88
N GLY A 122 -18.16 7.42 -20.73
CA GLY A 122 -19.13 8.09 -19.86
C GLY A 122 -18.63 9.45 -19.37
N LEU A 123 -17.38 9.55 -18.94
CA LEU A 123 -16.74 10.80 -18.55
C LEU A 123 -16.61 11.77 -19.73
N GLY A 124 -16.27 11.28 -20.93
CA GLY A 124 -16.22 12.10 -22.15
C GLY A 124 -17.59 12.68 -22.54
N VAL A 125 -18.65 11.89 -22.46
CA VAL A 125 -20.03 12.34 -22.72
C VAL A 125 -20.49 13.34 -21.66
N ALA A 126 -20.19 13.10 -20.38
CA ALA A 126 -20.50 14.02 -19.28
C ALA A 126 -19.78 15.37 -19.45
N TYR A 127 -18.50 15.35 -19.83
CA TYR A 127 -17.73 16.56 -20.14
C TYR A 127 -18.32 17.32 -21.34
N TRP A 128 -18.71 16.63 -22.41
CA TRP A 128 -19.36 17.26 -23.56
C TRP A 128 -20.72 17.89 -23.22
N PHE A 129 -21.51 17.27 -22.33
CA PHE A 129 -22.74 17.86 -21.81
C PHE A 129 -22.48 19.10 -20.93
N PHE A 130 -21.45 19.07 -20.09
CA PHE A 130 -20.98 20.24 -19.33
C PHE A 130 -20.40 21.36 -20.22
N GLN A 131 -20.00 21.03 -21.46
CA GLN A 131 -19.52 21.99 -22.45
C GLN A 131 -20.65 22.57 -23.34
N LYS A 132 -21.93 22.34 -22.99
CA LYS A 132 -23.02 23.18 -23.48
C LYS A 132 -23.13 24.44 -22.62
N PRO A 133 -22.73 25.63 -23.11
CA PRO A 133 -23.14 26.87 -22.46
C PRO A 133 -24.66 26.97 -22.51
N GLU A 134 -25.29 27.35 -21.40
CA GLU A 134 -26.73 27.53 -21.30
C GLU A 134 -27.17 28.90 -21.84
N ASN A 135 -26.87 29.17 -23.12
CA ASN A 135 -27.43 30.31 -23.84
C ASN A 135 -28.88 30.03 -24.31
N THR A 136 -29.75 29.79 -23.33
CA THR A 136 -31.22 29.78 -23.51
C THR A 136 -31.69 31.19 -23.87
N GLY A 137 -31.74 31.47 -25.18
CA GLY A 137 -32.31 32.70 -25.72
C GLY A 137 -33.81 32.79 -25.41
N LEU A 138 -34.16 33.40 -24.28
CA LEU A 138 -35.55 33.70 -23.93
C LEU A 138 -36.03 34.90 -24.75
N SER A 139 -37.01 34.63 -25.61
CA SER A 139 -37.59 35.59 -26.53
C SER A 139 -38.65 36.46 -25.87
N GLY A 140 -38.70 37.73 -26.28
CA GLY A 140 -39.92 38.53 -26.28
C GLY A 140 -40.28 39.27 -25.00
N SER A 141 -40.11 40.59 -25.03
CA SER A 141 -41.02 41.53 -24.34
C SER A 141 -41.14 42.84 -25.13
N THR A 142 -42.30 43.00 -25.76
CA THR A 142 -43.01 44.26 -26.06
C THR A 142 -42.24 45.49 -26.57
N VAL A 143 -42.47 45.78 -27.85
CA VAL A 143 -42.73 47.13 -28.45
C VAL A 143 -43.72 47.95 -27.56
N THR A 144 -43.78 49.30 -27.48
CA THR A 144 -43.16 50.45 -28.20
C THR A 144 -42.37 51.36 -27.18
N GLU A 145 -41.96 52.64 -27.36
CA GLU A 145 -42.18 53.71 -28.36
C GLU A 145 -41.05 54.78 -28.40
N SER A 146 -41.10 55.67 -29.39
CA SER A 146 -40.55 57.04 -29.44
C SER A 146 -39.02 57.28 -29.63
N LEU A 147 -38.70 58.47 -30.14
CA LEU A 147 -37.40 59.01 -30.58
C LEU A 147 -37.05 60.26 -29.73
N PRO A 148 -35.90 60.97 -29.90
CA PRO A 148 -34.59 60.59 -30.46
C PRO A 148 -33.39 60.93 -29.53
N GLU A 149 -32.20 60.54 -29.97
CA GLU A 149 -30.90 61.26 -29.88
C GLU A 149 -30.82 62.59 -29.09
N GLU A 150 -30.06 62.62 -27.98
CA GLU A 150 -29.32 63.81 -27.54
C GLU A 150 -27.94 63.43 -26.98
N GLN A 151 -26.90 64.15 -27.37
CA GLN A 151 -25.54 64.02 -26.82
C GLN A 151 -25.32 65.04 -25.70
N LYS A 152 -24.72 64.64 -24.56
CA LYS A 152 -23.55 65.33 -23.96
C LYS A 152 -22.99 64.73 -22.66
N ASN A 153 -21.67 64.60 -22.66
CA ASN A 153 -20.67 65.10 -21.68
C ASN A 153 -20.85 64.98 -20.16
N SER A 154 -19.68 64.86 -19.50
CA SER A 154 -19.32 65.23 -18.10
C SER A 154 -20.05 64.49 -16.97
N ALA A 155 -19.40 63.75 -16.05
CA ALA A 155 -18.14 63.91 -15.30
C ALA A 155 -18.31 64.67 -13.96
N GLY A 156 -17.75 64.08 -12.89
CA GLY A 156 -18.03 64.43 -11.49
C GLY A 156 -19.37 63.86 -11.01
N SER A 157 -19.60 63.67 -9.71
CA SER A 157 -18.70 63.61 -8.53
C SER A 157 -19.55 63.15 -7.32
N GLU A 158 -19.00 63.17 -6.11
CA GLU A 158 -19.71 63.02 -4.82
C GLU A 158 -20.26 61.59 -4.55
N GLU A 159 -19.68 60.71 -3.71
CA GLU A 159 -19.03 60.84 -2.38
C GLU A 159 -20.02 60.74 -1.19
N ASP A 160 -19.53 60.14 -0.11
CA ASP A 160 -19.98 60.23 1.29
C ASP A 160 -21.42 59.80 1.71
N SER A 161 -21.55 58.51 2.08
CA SER A 161 -22.46 58.03 3.16
C SER A 161 -22.07 56.60 3.58
N ARG A 162 -20.94 56.41 4.28
CA ARG A 162 -20.79 56.39 5.75
C ARG A 162 -21.71 55.44 6.53
N LYS A 163 -21.06 54.57 7.31
CA LYS A 163 -21.54 53.84 8.50
C LYS A 163 -22.63 52.78 8.26
N LEU A 164 -22.25 51.51 8.41
CA LEU A 164 -22.79 50.59 9.45
C LEU A 164 -22.38 49.13 9.16
N PHE A 165 -21.17 48.72 9.57
CA PHE A 165 -21.02 47.85 10.75
C PHE A 165 -19.53 47.66 11.08
N ASP A 166 -19.18 47.97 12.33
CA ASP A 166 -17.89 47.64 12.92
C ASP A 166 -18.01 46.25 13.56
N PHE A 167 -17.02 45.37 13.33
CA PHE A 167 -16.89 44.11 14.05
C PHE A 167 -15.44 43.88 14.55
N SER A 168 -14.78 44.95 14.99
CA SER A 168 -13.61 44.87 15.86
C SER A 168 -14.00 44.42 17.28
N GLY A 169 -14.53 43.20 17.40
CA GLY A 169 -15.25 42.74 18.61
C GLY A 169 -14.88 41.38 19.19
N PHE A 170 -14.16 40.50 18.46
CA PHE A 170 -13.82 39.15 18.96
C PHE A 170 -12.31 38.91 19.07
N PHE A 171 -11.74 39.38 20.18
CA PHE A 171 -10.44 38.95 20.72
C PHE A 171 -10.43 37.41 20.92
N GLY A 172 -9.30 36.72 20.94
CA GLY A 172 -7.90 37.20 20.86
C GLY A 172 -7.02 36.51 21.92
N SER A 173 -5.71 36.42 21.65
CA SER A 173 -4.68 35.69 22.41
C SER A 173 -4.85 34.15 22.42
N ASP A 174 -3.88 33.29 22.08
CA ASP A 174 -2.39 33.33 22.08
C ASP A 174 -1.71 33.05 23.44
N LYS A 175 -0.56 32.37 23.34
CA LYS A 175 0.54 32.15 24.33
C LYS A 175 0.44 31.04 25.38
N THR A 176 1.15 29.95 25.03
CA THR A 176 2.22 29.28 25.82
C THR A 176 2.06 28.99 27.31
N GLU A 177 2.35 27.74 27.72
CA GLU A 177 3.47 27.45 28.64
C GLU A 177 3.93 25.97 28.63
N LYS A 178 5.13 25.71 29.19
CA LYS A 178 5.67 24.38 29.54
C LYS A 178 6.26 24.45 30.99
N PRO A 179 6.97 23.45 31.53
CA PRO A 179 6.44 22.40 32.41
C PRO A 179 6.99 22.49 33.87
N LYS A 180 6.39 21.72 34.80
CA LYS A 180 6.91 21.34 36.13
C LYS A 180 6.14 20.10 36.63
N THR A 181 6.72 18.92 36.88
CA THR A 181 7.64 18.43 37.94
C THR A 181 7.01 18.13 39.31
N ALA A 182 7.08 16.84 39.69
CA ALA A 182 7.17 16.27 41.05
C ALA A 182 5.98 16.36 42.05
N GLY A 183 5.79 15.29 42.84
CA GLY A 183 4.93 15.23 44.02
C GLY A 183 4.50 13.81 44.42
N GLU A 184 4.35 13.56 45.73
CA GLU A 184 3.63 12.45 46.42
C GLU A 184 3.62 11.02 45.82
N LYS A 185 4.22 9.96 46.39
CA LYS A 185 4.53 9.53 47.80
C LYS A 185 3.30 9.06 48.60
N ASN A 186 3.51 8.01 49.43
CA ASN A 186 2.55 7.30 50.32
C ASN A 186 1.67 6.26 49.61
N ARG A 187 1.32 5.08 50.16
CA ARG A 187 1.69 4.24 51.34
C ARG A 187 1.38 2.76 50.91
N GLY A 188 1.87 1.69 51.53
CA GLY A 188 2.69 1.54 52.73
C GLY A 188 1.96 0.79 53.85
N LYS A 189 2.19 -0.54 53.95
CA LYS A 189 1.76 -1.48 55.01
C LYS A 189 0.25 -1.82 55.12
N PRO A 190 -0.11 -2.91 55.85
CA PRO A 190 0.77 -3.92 56.47
C PRO A 190 1.03 -5.14 55.57
#